data_AF-A0A2T5C328-F1
#
_entry.id   AF-A0A2T5C328-F1
#
_cell.length_a   1.000
_cell.length_b   1.000
_cell.length_c   1.000
_cell.angle_alpha   90.00
_cell.angle_beta   90.00
_cell.angle_gamma   90.00
#
_symmetry.space_group_name_H-M   'P 1'
#
loop_
_entity.id
_entity.type
_entity.pdbx_description
1 polymer ?
#
loop_
_entity_poly.entity_id
_entity_poly.type
_entity_poly.pdbx_seq_one_letter_code
_entity_poly.pdbx_strand_id
1 'polypeptide(L)'
;MQTKIEQIQTLLDQNKVDEASQLLEQSLKIAPHSAGLQYQKGQIHLKRQEWGKAINAFNRVLEIDAHFPGAQNQIDMVRSILGFFNPDLINP
;
A
#
# COMPACT_ATOMS: atom_id res chain seq x y z
N MET A 1 23.32 -4.25 4.35
CA MET A 1 22.42 -4.08 5.51
C MET A 1 21.01 -4.07 4.95
N GLN A 2 20.16 -5.01 5.36
CA GLN A 2 18.78 -5.07 4.84
C GLN A 2 17.99 -3.89 5.40
N THR A 3 17.31 -3.13 4.54
CA THR A 3 16.50 -1.99 5.00
C THR A 3 15.20 -2.50 5.64
N LYS A 4 14.64 -1.80 6.64
CA LYS A 4 13.35 -2.20 7.23
C LYS A 4 12.22 -2.30 6.18
N ILE A 5 12.30 -1.51 5.12
CA ILE A 5 11.37 -1.57 3.97
C ILE A 5 11.48 -2.92 3.25
N GLU A 6 12.69 -3.39 2.94
CA GLU A 6 12.91 -4.72 2.32
C GLU A 6 12.42 -5.86 3.22
N GLN A 7 12.58 -5.75 4.54
CA GLN A 7 12.05 -6.73 5.48
C GLN A 7 10.52 -6.76 5.48
N ILE A 8 9.87 -5.58 5.49
CA ILE A 8 8.42 -5.48 5.38
C ILE A 8 7.94 -6.11 4.06
N GLN A 9 8.59 -5.78 2.94
CA GLN A 9 8.27 -6.38 1.64
C GLN A 9 8.42 -7.90 1.67
N THR A 10 9.50 -8.41 2.25
CA THR A 10 9.75 -9.86 2.38
C THR A 10 8.64 -10.55 3.19
N LEU A 11 8.19 -9.94 4.30
CA LEU A 11 7.07 -10.45 5.09
C LEU A 11 5.77 -10.47 4.27
N LEU A 12 5.52 -9.43 3.48
CA LEU A 12 4.36 -9.37 2.58
C LEU A 12 4.41 -10.45 1.50
N ASP A 13 5.58 -10.72 0.91
CA ASP A 13 5.77 -11.78 -0.08
C ASP A 13 5.54 -13.16 0.53
N GLN A 14 5.89 -13.34 1.81
CA GLN A 14 5.59 -14.54 2.60
C GLN A 14 4.15 -14.61 3.13
N ASN A 15 3.29 -13.67 2.75
CA ASN A 15 1.91 -13.54 3.25
C ASN A 15 1.77 -13.34 4.77
N LYS A 16 2.84 -12.92 5.45
CA LYS A 16 2.88 -12.60 6.87
C LYS A 16 2.45 -11.15 7.10
N VAL A 17 1.20 -10.86 6.76
CA VAL A 17 0.68 -9.48 6.71
C VAL A 17 0.66 -8.81 8.09
N ASP A 18 0.41 -9.58 9.16
CA ASP A 18 0.35 -9.02 10.51
C ASP A 18 1.75 -8.67 11.05
N GLU A 19 2.75 -9.53 10.82
CA GLU A 19 4.15 -9.23 11.15
C GLU A 19 4.65 -8.00 10.37
N ALA A 20 4.29 -7.90 9.08
CA ALA A 20 4.59 -6.74 8.25
C ALA A 20 3.96 -5.46 8.82
N SER A 21 2.70 -5.53 9.27
CA SER A 21 1.97 -4.41 9.87
C SER A 21 2.64 -3.93 11.16
N GLN A 22 3.04 -4.85 12.04
CA GLN A 22 3.73 -4.51 13.29
C GLN A 22 5.09 -3.84 13.02
N LEU A 23 5.88 -4.39 12.10
CA LEU A 23 7.17 -3.83 11.73
C LEU A 23 7.03 -2.45 11.06
N LEU A 24 6.00 -2.28 10.23
CA LEU A 24 5.66 -1.01 9.62
C LEU A 24 5.32 0.05 10.68
N GLU A 25 4.47 -0.28 11.66
CA GLU A 25 4.10 0.65 12.73
C GLU A 25 5.31 1.12 13.54
N GLN A 26 6.21 0.19 13.88
CA GLN A 26 7.47 0.54 14.55
C GLN A 26 8.36 1.44 13.67
N SER A 27 8.39 1.19 12.37
CA SER A 27 9.19 1.97 11.43
C SER A 27 8.63 3.38 11.22
N LEU A 28 7.31 3.52 11.15
CA LEU A 28 6.62 4.81 11.02
C LEU A 28 6.75 5.68 12.27
N LYS A 29 6.92 5.11 13.46
CA LYS A 29 7.23 5.89 14.68
C LYS A 29 8.59 6.60 14.58
N ILE A 30 9.54 6.03 13.84
CA ILE A 30 10.88 6.57 13.66
C ILE A 30 10.92 7.54 12.46
N ALA A 31 10.25 7.16 11.36
CA ALA A 31 10.23 7.93 10.12
C ALA A 31 8.78 8.12 9.62
N PRO A 32 7.99 8.98 10.28
CA PRO A 32 6.57 9.13 9.97
C PRO A 32 6.29 9.66 8.55
N HIS A 33 7.25 10.36 7.96
CA HIS A 33 7.14 10.99 6.64
C HIS A 33 7.89 10.21 5.53
N SER A 34 8.21 8.94 5.75
CA SER A 34 8.85 8.12 4.71
C SER A 34 7.85 7.69 3.63
N ALA A 35 8.04 8.14 2.39
CA ALA A 35 7.26 7.70 1.24
C ALA A 35 7.30 6.18 1.06
N GLY A 36 8.48 5.56 1.22
CA GLY A 36 8.63 4.10 1.13
C GLY A 36 7.83 3.33 2.19
N LEU A 37 7.77 3.83 3.44
CA LEU A 37 6.94 3.20 4.48
C LEU A 37 5.45 3.40 4.21
N GLN A 38 5.03 4.57 3.71
CA GLN A 38 3.63 4.78 3.30
C GLN A 38 3.24 3.88 2.12
N TYR A 39 4.17 3.61 1.21
CA TYR A 39 3.93 2.66 0.11
C TYR A 39 3.70 1.24 0.65
N GLN A 40 4.54 0.79 1.59
CA GLN A 40 4.35 -0.51 2.25
C GLN A 40 3.02 -0.58 3.03
N LYS A 41 2.57 0.53 3.62
CA LYS A 41 1.23 0.64 4.24
C LYS A 41 0.12 0.39 3.22
N GLY A 42 0.23 0.98 2.03
CA GLY A 42 -0.70 0.72 0.92
C GLY A 42 -0.71 -0.75 0.52
N GLN A 43 0.46 -1.38 0.41
CA GLN A 43 0.60 -2.82 0.09
C GLN A 43 -0.07 -3.72 1.15
N ILE A 44 0.05 -3.38 2.44
CA ILE A 44 -0.63 -4.10 3.53
C ILE A 44 -2.15 -3.99 3.38
N HIS A 45 -2.67 -2.78 3.17
CA HIS A 45 -4.10 -2.57 2.97
C HIS A 45 -4.62 -3.28 1.72
N LEU A 46 -3.83 -3.33 0.64
CA LEU A 46 -4.15 -4.13 -0.56
C LEU A 46 -4.29 -5.61 -0.24
N LYS A 47 -3.33 -6.22 0.46
CA LYS A 47 -3.39 -7.64 0.84
C LYS A 47 -4.59 -7.95 1.74
N ARG A 48 -5.02 -6.97 2.54
CA ARG A 48 -6.23 -7.07 3.38
C ARG A 48 -7.53 -6.71 2.65
N GLN A 49 -7.47 -6.38 1.36
CA GLN A 49 -8.62 -5.92 0.55
C GLN A 49 -9.28 -4.65 1.11
N GLU A 50 -8.54 -3.85 1.87
CA GLU A 50 -8.98 -2.57 2.43
C GLU A 50 -8.78 -1.46 1.39
N TRP A 51 -9.49 -1.56 0.27
CA TRP A 51 -9.25 -0.77 -0.96
C TRP A 51 -9.17 0.75 -0.72
N GLY A 52 -10.11 1.32 0.04
CA GLY A 52 -10.11 2.75 0.35
C GLY A 52 -8.89 3.17 1.17
N LYS A 53 -8.45 2.35 2.14
CA LYS A 53 -7.25 2.63 2.94
C LYS A 53 -5.99 2.49 2.10
N ALA A 54 -5.96 1.55 1.16
CA ALA A 54 -4.85 1.39 0.22
C ALA A 54 -4.68 2.65 -0.65
N ILE A 55 -5.76 3.14 -1.28
CA ILE A 55 -5.73 4.37 -2.08
C ILE A 55 -5.24 5.55 -1.26
N ASN A 56 -5.76 5.74 -0.03
CA ASN A 56 -5.33 6.84 0.83
C ASN A 56 -3.84 6.76 1.18
N ALA A 57 -3.33 5.56 1.44
CA ALA A 57 -1.90 5.36 1.70
C ALA A 57 -1.04 5.70 0.47
N PHE A 58 -1.43 5.25 -0.73
CA PHE A 58 -0.70 5.57 -1.96
C PHE A 58 -0.78 7.04 -2.36
N ASN A 59 -1.92 7.71 -2.13
CA ASN A 59 -2.02 9.16 -2.30
C ASN A 59 -1.04 9.88 -1.38
N ARG A 60 -0.90 9.42 -0.12
CA ARG A 60 0.08 9.99 0.80
C ARG A 60 1.53 9.80 0.33
N VAL A 61 1.82 8.71 -0.38
CA VAL A 61 3.13 8.54 -1.04
C VAL A 61 3.37 9.65 -2.06
N LEU A 62 2.40 9.90 -2.94
CA LEU A 62 2.49 10.93 -3.98
C LEU A 62 2.50 12.37 -3.42
N GLU A 63 1.90 12.60 -2.26
CA GLU A 63 2.03 13.88 -1.54
C GLU A 63 3.44 14.12 -1.00
N ILE A 64 4.17 13.05 -0.64
CA ILE A 64 5.56 13.15 -0.13
C ILE A 64 6.56 13.17 -1.28
N ASP A 65 6.35 12.33 -2.29
CA ASP A 65 7.14 12.23 -3.50
C ASP A 65 6.22 11.99 -4.70
N ALA A 66 5.96 13.07 -5.44
CA ALA A 66 5.08 13.06 -6.61
C ALA A 66 5.57 12.15 -7.74
N HIS A 67 6.86 11.78 -7.76
CA HIS A 67 7.46 10.92 -8.77
C HIS A 67 7.75 9.51 -8.23
N PHE A 68 7.19 9.15 -7.08
CA PHE A 68 7.45 7.86 -6.45
C PHE A 68 7.06 6.71 -7.40
N PRO A 69 7.99 5.80 -7.74
CA PRO A 69 7.74 4.74 -8.69
C PRO A 69 6.59 3.83 -8.25
N GLY A 70 5.63 3.64 -9.14
CA GLY A 70 4.55 2.66 -8.98
C GLY A 70 3.38 3.08 -8.09
N ALA A 71 3.45 4.18 -7.33
CA ALA A 71 2.34 4.60 -6.46
C ALA A 71 1.05 4.91 -7.25
N GLN A 72 1.17 5.64 -8.37
CA GLN A 72 0.03 5.91 -9.26
C GLN A 72 -0.56 4.63 -9.85
N ASN A 73 0.30 3.72 -10.32
CA ASN A 73 -0.13 2.43 -10.86
C ASN A 73 -0.92 1.60 -9.84
N GLN A 74 -0.52 1.62 -8.57
CA GLN A 74 -1.28 0.94 -7.51
C GLN A 74 -2.67 1.56 -7.32
N ILE A 75 -2.78 2.89 -7.32
CA ILE A 75 -4.08 3.58 -7.21
C ILE A 75 -5.00 3.18 -8.37
N ASP A 76 -4.48 3.21 -9.60
CA ASP A 76 -5.26 2.88 -10.78
C ASP A 76 -5.68 1.40 -10.81
N MET A 77 -4.81 0.51 -10.33
CA MET A 77 -5.16 -0.90 -10.12
C MET A 77 -6.31 -1.04 -9.12
N VAL A 78 -6.25 -0.38 -7.95
CA VAL A 78 -7.33 -0.46 -6.94
C VAL A 78 -8.64 0.09 -7.49
N ARG A 79 -8.59 1.22 -8.20
CA ARG A 79 -9.77 1.83 -8.83
C ARG A 79 -10.38 0.90 -9.87
N SER A 80 -9.54 0.23 -10.66
CA SER A 80 -10.00 -0.76 -11.64
C SER A 80 -10.71 -1.92 -10.95
N ILE A 81 -10.12 -2.47 -9.89
CA ILE A 81 -10.74 -3.53 -9.06
C ILE A 81 -12.12 -3.08 -8.57
N LEU A 82 -12.22 -1.88 -7.97
CA LEU A 82 -13.49 -1.34 -7.49
C LEU A 82 -14.50 -1.07 -8.61
N GLY A 83 -14.04 -0.60 -9.77
CA GLY A 83 -14.86 -0.40 -10.95
C GLY A 83 -15.47 -1.69 -11.47
N PHE A 84 -14.71 -2.79 -11.48
CA PHE A 84 -15.26 -4.12 -11.81
C PHE A 84 -16.30 -4.58 -10.79
N PHE A 85 -16.14 -4.26 -9.49
CA PHE A 85 -17.12 -4.65 -8.48
C PHE A 85 -18.40 -3.82 -8.48
N ASN A 86 -18.52 -2.75 -9.28
CA ASN A 86 -19.77 -2.02 -9.44
C ASN A 86 -20.76 -2.90 -10.24
N PRO A 87 -21.83 -3.43 -9.63
CA PRO A 87 -22.75 -4.33 -10.30
C PRO A 87 -23.47 -3.65 -11.47
N ASP A 88 -23.65 -2.33 -11.41
CA ASP A 88 -24.26 -1.52 -12.47
C ASP A 88 -23.44 -1.49 -13.77
N LEU A 89 -22.13 -1.81 -13.72
CA LEU A 89 -21.28 -1.97 -14.91
C LEU A 89 -21.27 -3.40 -15.47
N ILE A 90 -21.75 -4.39 -14.69
CA ILE A 90 -21.78 -5.81 -15.07
C ILE A 90 -23.12 -6.23 -15.68
N ASN A 91 -24.16 -5.38 -15.59
CA ASN A 91 -25.48 -5.68 -16.11
C ASN A 91 -25.82 -4.77 -17.31
N PRO A 92 -25.43 -5.13 -18.55
CA PRO A 92 -25.89 -4.44 -19.76
C PRO A 92 -27.40 -4.61 -20.00
#